data_AF-A0A959FHW8-F1
#
_entry.id   AF-A0A959FHW8-F1
#
_cell.length_a   1.000
_cell.length_b   1.000
_cell.length_c   1.000
_cell.angle_alpha   90.00
_cell.angle_beta   90.00
_cell.angle_gamma   90.00
#
_symmetry.space_group_name_H-M   'P 1'
#
loop_
_entity.id
_entity.type
_entity.pdbx_description
1 polymer ?
#
loop_
_entity_poly.entity_id
_entity_poly.type
_entity_poly.pdbx_seq_one_letter_code
_entity_poly.pdbx_strand_id
1 'polypeptide(L)'
;MQIQKFFSLAIIATFALSSAFLTSCEKEEATEPAISGEEAAELLEVSLKADSEGLAAEMMLAAELAQSAVNKNLTTLDCGETRDSTVSHSIANAWVTANYSSTFTWGLICNNFDIPTQLTFTRETAGDYESNRWISDDEASSNWIVSQLLTGDSWVVNGSYERLGYQESKVHEMRTFNSTITYQVTDLHISKDDRRISSGATSFSLAGENSDGNSFLITGGLVFNGDGTATLTINGESYLIEL
;
A
#
# COMPACT_ATOMS: atom_id res chain seq x y z
N MET A 1 68.13 -86.09 -5.69
CA MET A 1 66.71 -86.46 -5.77
C MET A 1 65.95 -85.32 -6.44
N GLN A 2 64.91 -85.66 -7.19
CA GLN A 2 64.45 -84.95 -8.39
C GLN A 2 63.79 -83.57 -8.23
N ILE A 3 63.93 -82.83 -9.34
CA ILE A 3 63.13 -81.75 -9.92
C ILE A 3 61.61 -82.00 -9.84
N GLN A 4 60.81 -80.96 -9.55
CA GLN A 4 59.61 -80.67 -10.37
C GLN A 4 59.16 -79.21 -10.29
N LYS A 5 58.76 -78.72 -11.47
CA LYS A 5 58.46 -77.35 -11.91
C LYS A 5 56.94 -77.08 -11.94
N PHE A 6 56.63 -75.83 -12.29
CA PHE A 6 55.41 -75.28 -12.94
C PHE A 6 54.27 -74.84 -12.02
N PHE A 7 53.43 -73.85 -12.33
CA PHE A 7 53.41 -72.57 -13.10
C PHE A 7 51.93 -72.14 -13.04
N SER A 8 51.63 -70.84 -13.21
CA SER A 8 50.28 -70.25 -13.44
C SER A 8 49.36 -70.22 -12.19
N LEU A 9 48.54 -69.21 -11.89
CA LEU A 9 47.66 -68.36 -12.70
C LEU A 9 47.18 -67.12 -11.87
N ALA A 10 46.54 -66.14 -12.53
CA ALA A 10 46.21 -64.75 -12.12
C ALA A 10 45.10 -64.52 -11.04
N ILE A 11 44.96 -63.26 -10.56
CA ILE A 11 43.76 -62.47 -10.09
C ILE A 11 44.31 -61.12 -9.52
N ILE A 12 44.14 -59.91 -10.10
CA ILE A 12 42.99 -58.97 -10.29
C ILE A 12 42.45 -58.28 -9.01
N ALA A 13 42.38 -56.93 -9.08
CA ALA A 13 41.55 -55.95 -8.35
C ALA A 13 41.95 -55.58 -6.90
N THR A 14 41.90 -54.33 -6.41
CA THR A 14 41.30 -53.06 -6.86
C THR A 14 41.95 -51.92 -6.07
N PHE A 15 42.35 -50.82 -6.72
CA PHE A 15 42.83 -49.59 -6.09
C PHE A 15 41.63 -48.66 -5.88
N ALA A 16 41.18 -48.49 -4.64
CA ALA A 16 40.08 -47.58 -4.29
C ALA A 16 40.60 -46.13 -4.29
N LEU A 17 40.34 -45.43 -5.40
CA LEU A 17 40.52 -43.99 -5.55
C LEU A 17 39.53 -43.29 -4.62
N SER A 18 40.03 -42.71 -3.53
CA SER A 18 39.24 -41.91 -2.58
C SER A 18 39.08 -40.51 -3.15
N SER A 19 37.97 -40.30 -3.86
CA SER A 19 37.51 -38.99 -4.31
C SER A 19 37.09 -38.16 -3.09
N ALA A 20 37.95 -37.23 -2.67
CA ALA A 20 37.56 -36.16 -1.76
C ALA A 20 36.62 -35.22 -2.50
N PHE A 21 35.32 -35.33 -2.23
CA PHE A 21 34.34 -34.33 -2.62
C PHE A 21 34.60 -33.07 -1.78
N LEU A 22 35.28 -32.08 -2.37
CA LEU A 22 35.28 -30.72 -1.88
C LEU A 22 33.89 -30.13 -2.13
N THR A 23 33.02 -30.16 -1.13
CA THR A 23 31.77 -29.41 -1.14
C THR A 23 32.12 -27.93 -0.96
N SER A 24 32.18 -27.19 -2.06
CA SER A 24 32.24 -25.72 -2.02
C SER A 24 30.93 -25.21 -1.43
N CYS A 25 30.94 -24.83 -0.15
CA CYS A 25 29.92 -23.94 0.38
C CYS A 25 30.17 -22.56 -0.25
N GLU A 26 29.44 -22.23 -1.31
CA GLU A 26 29.12 -20.82 -1.53
C GLU A 26 28.38 -20.35 -0.28
N LYS A 27 28.98 -19.40 0.43
CA LYS A 27 28.20 -18.53 1.29
C LYS A 27 27.23 -17.84 0.36
N GLU A 28 25.94 -18.16 0.47
CA GLU A 28 24.91 -17.25 0.00
C GLU A 28 25.17 -15.92 0.70
N GLU A 29 25.72 -14.95 -0.03
CA GLU A 29 25.71 -13.57 0.42
C GLU A 29 24.24 -13.20 0.59
N ALA A 30 23.86 -12.82 1.80
CA ALA A 30 22.53 -12.28 2.05
C ALA A 30 22.39 -11.07 1.13
N THR A 31 21.57 -11.19 0.09
CA THR A 31 21.21 -10.05 -0.75
C THR A 31 20.58 -9.02 0.18
N GLU A 32 21.19 -7.84 0.27
CA GLU A 32 20.59 -6.71 0.97
C GLU A 32 19.16 -6.52 0.45
N PRO A 33 18.17 -6.27 1.33
CA PRO A 33 16.79 -6.09 0.90
C PRO A 33 16.72 -4.91 -0.06
N ALA A 34 15.93 -5.03 -1.14
CA ALA A 34 15.84 -3.99 -2.17
C ALA A 34 15.37 -2.62 -1.62
N ILE A 35 14.67 -2.65 -0.48
CA ILE A 35 14.27 -1.51 0.33
C ILE A 35 14.31 -1.91 1.82
N SER A 36 14.75 -1.01 2.70
CA SER A 36 14.72 -1.21 4.16
C SER A 36 13.32 -1.10 4.75
N GLY A 37 13.13 -1.58 5.99
CA GLY A 37 11.85 -1.46 6.70
C GLY A 37 11.48 0.00 6.96
N GLU A 38 12.46 0.84 7.25
CA GLU A 38 12.30 2.28 7.46
C GLU A 38 11.91 3.00 6.17
N GLU A 39 12.58 2.73 5.05
CA GLU A 39 12.21 3.30 3.74
C GLU A 39 10.78 2.87 3.35
N ALA A 40 10.42 1.61 3.60
CA ALA A 40 9.06 1.12 3.37
C ALA A 40 8.02 1.83 4.26
N ALA A 41 8.35 2.05 5.54
CA ALA A 41 7.47 2.77 6.47
C ALA A 41 7.26 4.23 6.03
N GLU A 42 8.30 4.91 5.55
CA GLU A 42 8.19 6.28 5.03
C GLU A 42 7.29 6.37 3.79
N LEU A 43 7.39 5.41 2.86
CA LEU A 43 6.50 5.37 1.69
C LEU A 43 5.04 5.16 2.08
N LEU A 44 4.81 4.24 3.01
CA LEU A 44 3.48 3.94 3.52
C LEU A 44 2.91 5.11 4.33
N GLU A 45 3.74 5.87 5.03
CA GLU A 45 3.34 7.09 5.73
C GLU A 45 2.79 8.15 4.75
N VAL A 46 3.48 8.38 3.64
CA VAL A 46 3.02 9.32 2.61
C VAL A 46 1.72 8.86 1.95
N SER A 47 1.56 7.57 1.66
CA SER A 47 0.31 7.07 1.06
C SER A 47 -0.88 7.08 2.02
N LEU A 48 -0.67 7.37 3.31
CA LEU A 48 -1.73 7.48 4.31
C LEU A 48 -2.10 8.93 4.63
N LYS A 49 -1.15 9.85 4.67
CA LYS A 49 -1.35 11.23 5.11
C LYS A 49 -2.27 12.06 4.21
N ALA A 50 -3.02 12.97 4.82
CA ALA A 50 -3.85 13.91 4.08
C ALA A 50 -3.02 14.94 3.31
N ASP A 51 -1.91 15.42 3.88
CA ASP A 51 -1.03 16.44 3.28
C ASP A 51 -0.33 15.99 1.98
N SER A 52 -0.37 14.68 1.68
CA SER A 52 0.20 14.06 0.48
C SER A 52 -0.87 13.35 -0.37
N GLU A 53 -2.13 13.77 -0.22
CA GLU A 53 -3.29 13.20 -0.92
C GLU A 53 -3.37 11.66 -0.79
N GLY A 54 -2.97 11.16 0.37
CA GLY A 54 -3.06 9.75 0.74
C GLY A 54 -4.47 9.35 1.14
N LEU A 55 -4.58 8.13 1.67
CA LEU A 55 -5.85 7.52 2.07
C LEU A 55 -6.68 8.40 3.02
N ALA A 56 -6.06 9.13 3.94
CA ALA A 56 -6.77 10.00 4.88
C ALA A 56 -7.49 11.16 4.18
N ALA A 57 -6.85 11.84 3.21
CA ALA A 57 -7.51 12.89 2.41
C ALA A 57 -8.73 12.33 1.66
N GLU A 58 -8.59 11.11 1.16
CA GLU A 58 -9.66 10.45 0.44
C GLU A 58 -10.87 10.09 1.31
N MET A 59 -10.61 9.64 2.54
CA MET A 59 -11.66 9.38 3.53
C MET A 59 -12.36 10.67 3.96
N MET A 60 -11.63 11.78 4.08
CA MET A 60 -12.22 13.10 4.35
C MET A 60 -13.17 13.52 3.20
N LEU A 61 -12.75 13.37 1.95
CA LEU A 61 -13.61 13.68 0.80
C LEU A 61 -14.83 12.75 0.73
N ALA A 62 -14.66 11.45 0.96
CA ALA A 62 -15.78 10.50 1.03
C ALA A 62 -16.81 10.90 2.10
N ALA A 63 -16.33 11.37 3.26
CA ALA A 63 -17.18 11.87 4.35
C ALA A 63 -17.93 13.14 3.97
N GLU A 64 -17.28 14.08 3.30
CA GLU A 64 -17.92 15.31 2.79
C GLU A 64 -19.02 15.01 1.76
N LEU A 65 -18.75 14.08 0.83
CA LEU A 65 -19.73 13.63 -0.15
C LEU A 65 -20.90 12.91 0.52
N ALA A 66 -20.64 12.02 1.48
CA ALA A 66 -21.68 11.32 2.24
C ALA A 66 -22.57 12.28 3.04
N GLN A 67 -21.97 13.27 3.70
CA GLN A 67 -22.70 14.30 4.44
C GLN A 67 -23.55 15.16 3.50
N SER A 68 -23.01 15.54 2.35
CA SER A 68 -23.74 16.32 1.36
C SER A 68 -24.92 15.52 0.83
N ALA A 69 -24.72 14.26 0.47
CA ALA A 69 -25.73 13.37 -0.12
C ALA A 69 -27.00 13.19 0.74
N VAL A 70 -26.88 13.26 2.07
CA VAL A 70 -28.04 13.17 2.98
C VAL A 70 -28.64 14.53 3.34
N ASN A 71 -27.94 15.63 3.07
CA ASN A 71 -28.41 16.98 3.36
C ASN A 71 -28.91 17.65 2.06
N LYS A 72 -30.23 17.64 1.86
CA LYS A 72 -30.87 18.21 0.66
C LYS A 72 -30.62 19.71 0.44
N ASN A 73 -30.11 20.43 1.44
CA ASN A 73 -29.70 21.83 1.27
C ASN A 73 -28.30 21.97 0.66
N LEU A 74 -27.49 20.92 0.68
CA LEU A 74 -26.10 20.91 0.18
C LEU A 74 -25.98 20.27 -1.20
N THR A 75 -26.84 19.29 -1.53
CA THR A 75 -26.89 18.70 -2.87
C THR A 75 -28.31 18.22 -3.22
N THR A 76 -28.60 18.18 -4.51
CA THR A 76 -29.85 17.65 -5.09
C THR A 76 -29.61 16.28 -5.73
N LEU A 77 -28.73 15.46 -5.17
CA LEU A 77 -28.47 14.12 -5.68
C LEU A 77 -29.66 13.22 -5.35
N ASP A 78 -30.40 12.80 -6.36
CA ASP A 78 -31.52 11.89 -6.19
C ASP A 78 -31.06 10.42 -6.20
N CYS A 79 -31.94 9.53 -5.73
CA CYS A 79 -31.68 8.10 -5.68
C CYS A 79 -31.39 7.53 -7.09
N GLY A 80 -30.31 6.78 -7.22
CA GLY A 80 -29.87 6.20 -8.50
C GLY A 80 -29.17 7.18 -9.44
N GLU A 81 -29.05 8.46 -9.07
CA GLU A 81 -28.24 9.41 -9.81
C GLU A 81 -26.75 9.28 -9.46
N THR A 82 -25.91 9.61 -10.44
CA THR A 82 -24.47 9.78 -10.29
C THR A 82 -24.08 11.20 -10.65
N ARG A 83 -22.99 11.68 -10.05
CA ARG A 83 -22.33 12.96 -10.36
C ARG A 83 -20.84 12.73 -10.45
N ASP A 84 -20.19 13.63 -11.16
CA ASP A 84 -18.74 13.67 -11.28
C ASP A 84 -18.23 15.07 -11.00
N SER A 85 -16.93 15.15 -10.74
CA SER A 85 -16.19 16.38 -10.67
C SER A 85 -14.72 16.13 -10.97
N THR A 86 -14.04 17.21 -11.36
CA THR A 86 -12.59 17.24 -11.46
C THR A 86 -12.09 18.44 -10.67
N VAL A 87 -11.13 18.19 -9.79
CA VAL A 87 -10.50 19.21 -8.96
C VAL A 87 -8.99 19.10 -9.15
N SER A 88 -8.36 20.24 -9.40
CA SER A 88 -6.91 20.35 -9.37
C SER A 88 -6.53 21.37 -8.31
N HIS A 89 -5.49 21.06 -7.53
CA HIS A 89 -5.00 21.96 -6.50
C HIS A 89 -3.50 21.77 -6.30
N SER A 90 -2.88 22.75 -5.64
CA SER A 90 -1.47 22.71 -5.30
C SER A 90 -1.30 22.96 -3.82
N ILE A 91 -0.36 22.25 -3.21
CA ILE A 91 0.08 22.44 -1.84
C ILE A 91 1.44 23.11 -1.89
N ALA A 92 1.63 24.17 -1.11
CA ALA A 92 2.92 24.84 -0.98
C ALA A 92 3.11 25.31 0.47
N ASN A 93 3.83 24.51 1.24
CA ASN A 93 4.19 24.84 2.62
C ASN A 93 5.68 24.56 2.89
N ALA A 94 6.12 24.67 4.15
CA ALA A 94 7.53 24.54 4.50
C ALA A 94 8.10 23.10 4.36
N TRP A 95 7.23 22.11 4.20
CA TRP A 95 7.57 20.68 4.27
C TRP A 95 7.32 19.95 2.95
N VAL A 96 6.28 20.36 2.22
CA VAL A 96 5.83 19.74 0.97
C VAL A 96 5.42 20.82 -0.03
N THR A 97 5.84 20.62 -1.28
CA THR A 97 5.22 21.21 -2.47
C THR A 97 4.61 20.09 -3.29
N ALA A 98 3.37 20.23 -3.72
CA ALA A 98 2.68 19.20 -4.48
C ALA A 98 1.67 19.78 -5.47
N ASN A 99 1.39 19.06 -6.54
CA ASN A 99 0.34 19.36 -7.49
C ASN A 99 -0.47 18.10 -7.74
N TYR A 100 -1.79 18.19 -7.59
CA TYR A 100 -2.69 17.07 -7.82
C TYR A 100 -3.83 17.45 -8.74
N SER A 101 -4.25 16.48 -9.54
CA SER A 101 -5.47 16.53 -10.34
C SER A 101 -6.26 15.26 -10.11
N SER A 102 -7.46 15.40 -9.57
CA SER A 102 -8.34 14.29 -9.26
C SER A 102 -9.63 14.40 -10.03
N THR A 103 -10.04 13.29 -10.65
CA THR A 103 -11.40 13.12 -11.17
C THR A 103 -12.10 12.09 -10.30
N PHE A 104 -13.32 12.39 -9.89
CA PHE A 104 -14.09 11.49 -9.05
C PHE A 104 -15.55 11.46 -9.44
N THR A 105 -16.16 10.31 -9.20
CA THR A 105 -17.59 10.05 -9.42
C THR A 105 -18.21 9.57 -8.12
N TRP A 106 -19.41 10.03 -7.83
CA TRP A 106 -20.19 9.52 -6.70
C TRP A 106 -21.65 9.34 -7.06
N GLY A 107 -22.31 8.41 -6.37
CA GLY A 107 -23.71 8.06 -6.63
C GLY A 107 -24.42 7.56 -5.38
N LEU A 108 -25.73 7.74 -5.35
CA LEU A 108 -26.57 7.29 -4.23
C LEU A 108 -27.29 5.99 -4.57
N ILE A 109 -27.11 4.99 -3.71
CA ILE A 109 -27.90 3.76 -3.70
C ILE A 109 -28.96 3.90 -2.62
N CYS A 110 -30.19 3.60 -3.00
CA CYS A 110 -31.36 3.68 -2.13
C CYS A 110 -32.07 2.33 -2.03
N ASN A 111 -32.89 2.19 -0.99
CA ASN A 111 -33.81 1.07 -0.89
C ASN A 111 -35.08 1.29 -1.74
N ASN A 112 -36.02 0.34 -1.68
CA ASN A 112 -37.28 0.39 -2.44
C ASN A 112 -38.25 1.52 -2.03
N PHE A 113 -37.90 2.34 -1.04
CA PHE A 113 -38.67 3.49 -0.58
C PHE A 113 -37.98 4.83 -0.90
N ASP A 114 -36.99 4.82 -1.79
CA ASP A 114 -36.17 5.99 -2.15
C ASP A 114 -35.46 6.63 -0.95
N ILE A 115 -35.09 5.80 0.04
CA ILE A 115 -34.29 6.21 1.19
C ILE A 115 -32.82 5.87 0.93
N PRO A 116 -31.90 6.84 0.96
CA PRO A 116 -30.46 6.61 0.80
C PRO A 116 -29.92 5.60 1.82
N THR A 117 -29.24 4.56 1.33
CA THR A 117 -28.61 3.53 2.16
C THR A 117 -27.09 3.53 2.00
N GLN A 118 -26.58 3.79 0.79
CA GLN A 118 -25.16 3.80 0.49
C GLN A 118 -24.79 4.91 -0.49
N LEU A 119 -23.54 5.35 -0.42
CA LEU A 119 -22.89 6.20 -1.41
C LEU A 119 -21.77 5.38 -2.05
N THR A 120 -21.76 5.30 -3.37
CA THR A 120 -20.59 4.82 -4.12
C THR A 120 -19.70 6.00 -4.44
N PHE A 121 -18.39 5.86 -4.29
CA PHE A 121 -17.41 6.90 -4.59
C PHE A 121 -16.17 6.28 -5.23
N THR A 122 -15.79 6.77 -6.41
CA THR A 122 -14.59 6.33 -7.13
C THR A 122 -13.75 7.53 -7.46
N ARG A 123 -12.43 7.38 -7.40
CA ARG A 123 -11.50 8.47 -7.67
C ARG A 123 -10.29 7.98 -8.44
N GLU A 124 -9.85 8.81 -9.37
CA GLU A 124 -8.59 8.71 -10.09
C GLU A 124 -7.83 10.01 -9.83
N THR A 125 -6.57 9.93 -9.41
CA THR A 125 -5.71 11.07 -9.11
C THR A 125 -4.37 10.88 -9.77
N ALA A 126 -3.85 11.96 -10.36
CA ALA A 126 -2.46 12.03 -10.77
C ALA A 126 -1.83 13.26 -10.11
N GLY A 127 -0.57 13.15 -9.70
CA GLY A 127 0.13 14.29 -9.16
C GLY A 127 1.55 14.03 -8.72
N ASP A 128 2.28 15.13 -8.56
CA ASP A 128 3.65 15.14 -8.08
C ASP A 128 3.71 15.72 -6.66
N TYR A 129 4.68 15.27 -5.88
CA TYR A 129 5.06 15.98 -4.67
C TYR A 129 6.57 15.93 -4.44
N GLU A 130 7.04 16.97 -3.76
CA GLU A 130 8.41 17.12 -3.35
C GLU A 130 8.44 17.52 -1.87
N SER A 131 9.18 16.76 -1.09
CA SER A 131 9.48 17.05 0.32
C SER A 131 10.98 17.17 0.54
N ASN A 132 11.39 17.36 1.79
CA ASN A 132 12.81 17.32 2.16
C ASN A 132 13.46 15.94 1.95
N ARG A 133 12.66 14.87 1.89
CA ARG A 133 13.14 13.48 1.79
C ARG A 133 12.82 12.78 0.49
N TRP A 134 11.81 13.25 -0.25
CA TRP A 134 11.24 12.51 -1.37
C TRP A 134 10.90 13.46 -2.53
N ILE A 135 11.07 12.96 -3.75
CA ILE A 135 10.40 13.44 -4.96
C ILE A 135 9.53 12.30 -5.44
N SER A 136 8.32 12.59 -5.89
CA SER A 136 7.37 11.58 -6.34
C SER A 136 6.57 12.06 -7.54
N ASP A 137 6.24 11.13 -8.41
CA ASP A 137 5.22 11.25 -9.46
C ASP A 137 4.30 10.05 -9.30
N ASP A 138 3.05 10.32 -8.91
CA ASP A 138 2.11 9.33 -8.44
C ASP A 138 0.80 9.35 -9.22
N GLU A 139 0.25 8.16 -9.41
CA GLU A 139 -1.13 7.92 -9.81
C GLU A 139 -1.83 7.14 -8.70
N ALA A 140 -3.09 7.47 -8.40
CA ALA A 140 -3.89 6.74 -7.43
C ALA A 140 -5.30 6.50 -7.94
N SER A 141 -5.80 5.29 -7.71
CA SER A 141 -7.16 4.87 -8.07
C SER A 141 -7.88 4.26 -6.87
N SER A 142 -9.19 4.42 -6.81
CA SER A 142 -9.97 3.87 -5.71
C SER A 142 -11.45 3.64 -6.01
N ASN A 143 -12.02 2.75 -5.20
CA ASN A 143 -13.43 2.40 -5.23
C ASN A 143 -13.94 2.20 -3.81
N TRP A 144 -14.93 3.00 -3.41
CA TRP A 144 -15.47 3.04 -2.06
C TRP A 144 -16.98 2.87 -2.04
N ILE A 145 -17.43 2.18 -1.00
CA ILE A 145 -18.83 2.09 -0.60
C ILE A 145 -18.92 2.65 0.81
N VAL A 146 -19.61 3.78 0.94
CA VAL A 146 -19.93 4.41 2.22
C VAL A 146 -21.35 4.03 2.61
N SER A 147 -21.52 3.46 3.79
CA SER A 147 -22.81 3.01 4.31
C SER A 147 -23.17 3.70 5.62
N GLN A 148 -24.32 3.33 6.20
CA GLN A 148 -24.87 3.96 7.39
C GLN A 148 -25.11 5.47 7.23
N LEU A 149 -25.50 5.89 6.02
CA LEU A 149 -25.70 7.31 5.69
C LEU A 149 -26.63 8.04 6.68
N LEU A 150 -27.74 7.40 7.07
CA LEU A 150 -28.79 8.01 7.89
C LEU A 150 -28.86 7.48 9.34
N THR A 151 -28.06 6.47 9.69
CA THR A 151 -28.12 5.78 10.99
C THR A 151 -26.75 5.71 11.64
N GLY A 152 -26.71 5.59 12.97
CA GLY A 152 -25.45 5.49 13.72
C GLY A 152 -24.61 6.76 13.71
N ASP A 153 -23.57 6.76 14.55
CA ASP A 153 -22.71 7.91 14.80
C ASP A 153 -21.51 7.98 13.85
N SER A 154 -21.33 6.96 13.01
CA SER A 154 -20.26 6.87 12.01
C SER A 154 -20.79 6.43 10.67
N TRP A 155 -20.14 6.88 9.60
CA TRP A 155 -20.21 6.18 8.33
C TRP A 155 -19.29 4.97 8.36
N VAL A 156 -19.67 3.90 7.66
CA VAL A 156 -18.82 2.72 7.48
C VAL A 156 -18.39 2.61 6.04
N VAL A 157 -17.08 2.66 5.81
CA VAL A 157 -16.43 2.68 4.51
C VAL A 157 -15.77 1.33 4.24
N ASN A 158 -16.04 0.79 3.06
CA ASN A 158 -15.41 -0.42 2.53
C ASN A 158 -14.92 -0.15 1.12
N GLY A 159 -13.80 -0.76 0.73
CA GLY A 159 -13.29 -0.59 -0.62
C GLY A 159 -11.80 -0.82 -0.76
N SER A 160 -11.25 -0.29 -1.85
CA SER A 160 -9.84 -0.45 -2.20
C SER A 160 -9.23 0.87 -2.62
N TYR A 161 -7.94 1.01 -2.32
CA TYR A 161 -7.09 2.10 -2.80
C TYR A 161 -5.82 1.50 -3.39
N GLU A 162 -5.40 2.01 -4.53
CA GLU A 162 -4.13 1.69 -5.15
C GLU A 162 -3.39 2.98 -5.47
N ARG A 163 -2.12 3.05 -5.12
CA ARG A 163 -1.21 4.14 -5.48
C ARG A 163 -0.01 3.54 -6.19
N LEU A 164 0.18 3.99 -7.42
CA LEU A 164 1.36 3.76 -8.23
C LEU A 164 2.24 4.99 -8.10
N GLY A 165 3.55 4.82 -8.01
CA GLY A 165 4.41 5.97 -8.10
C GLY A 165 5.85 5.65 -8.42
N TYR A 166 6.51 6.67 -8.94
CA TYR A 166 7.95 6.75 -9.07
C TYR A 166 8.47 7.64 -7.97
N GLN A 167 9.33 7.11 -7.10
CA GLN A 167 9.91 7.85 -5.99
C GLN A 167 11.42 7.95 -6.12
N GLU A 168 11.95 9.13 -5.82
CA GLU A 168 13.37 9.40 -5.66
C GLU A 168 13.65 9.84 -4.21
N SER A 169 14.51 9.10 -3.51
CA SER A 169 14.93 9.51 -2.18
C SER A 169 15.96 10.64 -2.27
N LYS A 170 15.79 11.67 -1.44
CA LYS A 170 16.80 12.73 -1.21
C LYS A 170 17.69 12.43 -0.02
N VAL A 171 17.39 11.37 0.71
CA VAL A 171 18.11 10.90 1.89
C VAL A 171 18.65 9.50 1.63
N HIS A 172 19.43 8.97 2.58
CA HIS A 172 20.05 7.65 2.48
C HIS A 172 20.85 7.46 1.19
N GLU A 173 20.62 6.36 0.47
CA GLU A 173 21.34 5.98 -0.74
C GLU A 173 20.82 6.69 -2.01
N MET A 174 19.88 7.62 -1.86
CA MET A 174 19.29 8.39 -2.97
C MET A 174 18.76 7.47 -4.10
N ARG A 175 18.21 6.31 -3.71
CA ARG A 175 17.69 5.34 -4.67
C ARG A 175 16.42 5.86 -5.29
N THR A 176 16.18 5.42 -6.52
CA THR A 176 14.90 5.57 -7.20
C THR A 176 14.19 4.23 -7.20
N PHE A 177 12.87 4.23 -7.05
CA PHE A 177 12.10 3.00 -7.16
C PHE A 177 10.71 3.29 -7.72
N ASN A 178 10.17 2.31 -8.43
CA ASN A 178 8.75 2.28 -8.74
C ASN A 178 8.06 1.46 -7.66
N SER A 179 6.93 1.94 -7.16
CA SER A 179 6.14 1.24 -6.17
C SER A 179 4.66 1.19 -6.52
N THR A 180 4.02 0.13 -6.04
CA THR A 180 2.58 -0.07 -6.00
C THR A 180 2.19 -0.33 -4.56
N ILE A 181 1.38 0.56 -4.00
CA ILE A 181 0.80 0.43 -2.67
C ILE A 181 -0.69 0.13 -2.84
N THR A 182 -1.15 -0.96 -2.25
CA THR A 182 -2.57 -1.33 -2.25
C THR A 182 -3.09 -1.44 -0.83
N TYR A 183 -4.23 -0.83 -0.54
CA TYR A 183 -5.02 -1.04 0.68
C TYR A 183 -6.34 -1.72 0.35
N GLN A 184 -6.72 -2.69 1.19
CA GLN A 184 -8.03 -3.34 1.14
C GLN A 184 -8.76 -3.07 2.45
N VAL A 185 -9.68 -2.11 2.42
CA VAL A 185 -10.30 -1.56 3.62
C VAL A 185 -11.65 -2.24 3.84
N THR A 186 -11.84 -2.78 5.04
CA THR A 186 -13.11 -3.35 5.49
C THR A 186 -13.48 -2.75 6.83
N ASP A 187 -14.74 -2.35 6.98
CA ASP A 187 -15.30 -1.77 8.20
C ASP A 187 -14.45 -0.61 8.78
N LEU A 188 -14.07 0.35 7.93
CA LEU A 188 -13.48 1.61 8.39
C LEU A 188 -14.58 2.56 8.84
N HIS A 189 -14.47 3.08 10.05
CA HIS A 189 -15.44 4.01 10.61
C HIS A 189 -14.93 5.45 10.48
N ILE A 190 -15.79 6.32 9.97
CA ILE A 190 -15.58 7.76 9.96
C ILE A 190 -16.66 8.40 10.82
N SER A 191 -16.27 9.14 11.85
CA SER A 191 -17.18 9.84 12.75
C SER A 191 -17.98 10.92 12.01
N LYS A 192 -19.29 10.99 12.25
CA LYS A 192 -20.15 12.02 11.65
C LYS A 192 -20.00 13.39 12.33
N ASP A 193 -19.50 13.42 13.55
CA ASP A 193 -19.37 14.64 14.34
C ASP A 193 -18.21 15.51 13.84
N ASP A 194 -17.05 14.90 13.59
CA ASP A 194 -15.81 15.58 13.20
C ASP A 194 -15.30 15.19 11.81
N ARG A 195 -15.91 14.20 11.16
CA ARG A 195 -15.55 13.68 9.82
C ARG A 195 -14.13 13.10 9.77
N ARG A 196 -13.63 12.57 10.89
CA ARG A 196 -12.33 11.92 10.98
C ARG A 196 -12.48 10.40 11.07
N ILE A 197 -11.45 9.68 10.63
CA ILE A 197 -11.37 8.24 10.81
C ILE A 197 -11.35 7.96 12.31
N SER A 198 -12.34 7.22 12.80
CA SER A 198 -12.52 6.93 14.23
C SER A 198 -12.03 5.52 14.61
N SER A 199 -12.02 4.58 13.66
CA SER A 199 -11.47 3.23 13.86
C SER A 199 -11.44 2.43 12.56
N GLY A 200 -10.67 1.36 12.53
CA GLY A 200 -10.71 0.35 11.49
C GLY A 200 -9.39 -0.39 11.38
N ALA A 201 -9.37 -1.46 10.59
CA ALA A 201 -8.14 -2.16 10.26
C ALA A 201 -8.12 -2.52 8.78
N THR A 202 -6.94 -2.47 8.18
CA THR A 202 -6.72 -2.86 6.79
C THR A 202 -5.39 -3.60 6.67
N SER A 203 -5.29 -4.45 5.66
CA SER A 203 -4.02 -4.99 5.20
C SER A 203 -3.50 -4.15 4.05
N PHE A 204 -2.19 -4.01 3.95
CA PHE A 204 -1.54 -3.37 2.80
C PHE A 204 -0.60 -4.33 2.08
N SER A 205 -0.33 -4.03 0.82
CA SER A 205 0.77 -4.57 0.03
C SER A 205 1.56 -3.42 -0.58
N LEU A 206 2.88 -3.43 -0.40
CA LEU A 206 3.83 -2.55 -1.05
C LEU A 206 4.74 -3.41 -1.91
N ALA A 207 4.63 -3.29 -3.22
CA ALA A 207 5.45 -4.00 -4.19
C ALA A 207 6.21 -3.01 -5.06
N GLY A 208 7.37 -3.40 -5.59
CA GLY A 208 8.13 -2.50 -6.44
C GLY A 208 9.46 -3.07 -6.91
N GLU A 209 10.21 -2.22 -7.58
CA GLU A 209 11.55 -2.49 -8.07
C GLU A 209 12.43 -1.25 -7.86
N ASN A 210 13.64 -1.46 -7.34
CA ASN A 210 14.62 -0.39 -7.18
C ASN A 210 15.46 -0.17 -8.45
N SER A 211 16.27 0.90 -8.46
CA SER A 211 17.13 1.26 -9.60
C SER A 211 18.10 0.17 -10.06
N ASP A 212 18.42 -0.78 -9.18
CA ASP A 212 19.33 -1.90 -9.47
C ASP A 212 18.62 -3.12 -10.07
N GLY A 213 17.29 -3.03 -10.27
CA GLY A 213 16.47 -4.12 -10.79
C GLY A 213 16.04 -5.14 -9.74
N ASN A 214 16.24 -4.84 -8.44
CA ASN A 214 15.84 -5.74 -7.37
C ASN A 214 14.38 -5.47 -7.00
N SER A 215 13.53 -6.48 -7.15
CA SER A 215 12.13 -6.39 -6.76
C SER A 215 11.94 -6.61 -5.24
N PHE A 216 10.91 -5.99 -4.67
CA PHE A 216 10.47 -6.22 -3.30
C PHE A 216 8.96 -6.41 -3.21
N LEU A 217 8.55 -7.10 -2.14
CA LEU A 217 7.16 -7.21 -1.72
C LEU A 217 7.12 -7.18 -0.19
N ILE A 218 6.41 -6.21 0.34
CA ILE A 218 6.19 -6.01 1.76
C ILE A 218 4.68 -6.04 2.00
N THR A 219 4.26 -6.83 2.98
CA THR A 219 2.85 -6.90 3.38
C THR A 219 2.76 -6.71 4.88
N GLY A 220 1.63 -6.20 5.35
CA GLY A 220 1.44 -5.97 6.77
C GLY A 220 0.05 -5.48 7.11
N GLY A 221 -0.10 -5.04 8.36
CA GLY A 221 -1.34 -4.54 8.91
C GLY A 221 -1.27 -3.06 9.21
N LEU A 222 -2.41 -2.39 9.11
CA LEU A 222 -2.62 -1.00 9.48
C LEU A 222 -3.88 -0.92 10.35
N VAL A 223 -3.76 -0.27 11.50
CA VAL A 223 -4.87 -0.04 12.44
C VAL A 223 -5.06 1.46 12.62
N PHE A 224 -6.28 1.94 12.45
CA PHE A 224 -6.64 3.33 12.69
C PHE A 224 -7.08 3.52 14.14
N ASN A 225 -6.44 4.45 14.85
CA ASN A 225 -6.56 4.57 16.31
C ASN A 225 -7.69 5.53 16.75
N GLY A 226 -8.21 6.34 15.83
CA GLY A 226 -9.33 7.26 16.09
C GLY A 226 -8.94 8.62 16.67
N ASP A 227 -7.66 8.85 16.94
CA ASP A 227 -7.10 10.09 17.47
C ASP A 227 -6.33 10.90 16.41
N GLY A 228 -6.53 10.57 15.12
CA GLY A 228 -5.73 11.13 14.03
C GLY A 228 -4.45 10.35 13.74
N THR A 229 -4.23 9.22 14.41
CA THR A 229 -3.08 8.35 14.13
C THR A 229 -3.48 6.99 13.58
N ALA A 230 -2.51 6.32 12.94
CA ALA A 230 -2.57 4.92 12.59
C ALA A 230 -1.31 4.18 13.03
N THR A 231 -1.45 2.90 13.35
CA THR A 231 -0.34 2.01 13.67
C THR A 231 -0.11 1.05 12.52
N LEU A 232 1.01 1.25 11.84
CA LEU A 232 1.51 0.40 10.76
C LEU A 232 2.39 -0.71 11.35
N THR A 233 2.20 -1.94 10.92
CA THR A 233 3.03 -3.08 11.34
C THR A 233 3.69 -3.75 10.14
N ILE A 234 5.02 -3.76 10.12
CA ILE A 234 5.86 -4.37 9.09
C ILE A 234 6.78 -5.37 9.77
N ASN A 235 6.77 -6.64 9.36
CA ASN A 235 7.67 -7.68 9.89
C ASN A 235 7.69 -7.79 11.44
N GLY A 236 6.60 -7.41 12.11
CA GLY A 236 6.48 -7.42 13.57
C GLY A 236 6.94 -6.14 14.27
N GLU A 237 7.50 -5.18 13.54
CA GLU A 237 7.80 -3.83 14.03
C GLU A 237 6.63 -2.89 13.80
N SER A 238 6.41 -1.97 14.74
CA SER A 238 5.29 -1.03 14.71
C SER A 238 5.76 0.42 14.55
N TYR A 239 5.10 1.12 13.64
CA TYR A 239 5.35 2.51 13.28
C TYR A 239 4.06 3.31 13.53
N LEU A 240 4.15 4.40 14.29
CA LEU A 240 3.03 5.31 14.53
C LEU A 240 3.05 6.41 13.46
N ILE A 241 1.92 6.61 12.79
CA ILE A 241 1.75 7.54 11.69
C ILE A 241 0.68 8.55 12.07
N GLU A 242 0.98 9.84 11.91
CA GLU A 242 0.00 10.92 11.96
C GLU A 242 -0.69 11.03 10.59
N LEU A 243 -2.02 11.09 10.55
CA LEU A 243 -2.85 11.10 9.33
C LEU A 243 -3.22 12.50 8.86
#